data_AF-A0A7C1ZP71-F1
#
_entry.id   AF-A0A7C1ZP71-F1
#
_cell.length_a   1.000
_cell.length_b   1.000
_cell.length_c   1.000
_cell.angle_alpha   90.00
_cell.angle_beta   90.00
_cell.angle_gamma   90.00
#
_symmetry.space_group_name_H-M   'P 1'
#
loop_
_entity.id
_entity.type
_entity.pdbx_description
1 polymer ?
#
loop_
_entity_poly.entity_id
_entity_poly.type
_entity_poly.pdbx_seq_one_letter_code
_entity_poly.pdbx_strand_id
1 'polypeptide(L)' 'MPAIPPVLLKKLYVKGSLRAEGDGFALDLKNSIAPGTILGFKGLELDGAPVELAQVAIVRP' A
#
# COMPACT_ATOMS: atom_id res chain seq x y z
N MET A 1 -7.68 4.19 -21.47
CA MET A 1 -8.08 3.08 -20.58
C MET A 1 -9.02 3.63 -19.52
N PRO A 2 -10.15 2.98 -19.23
CA PRO A 2 -11.02 3.43 -18.14
C PRO A 2 -10.22 3.41 -16.83
N ALA A 3 -10.26 4.51 -16.09
CA ALA A 3 -9.58 4.62 -14.80
C ALA A 3 -10.31 3.79 -13.76
N ILE A 4 -9.58 3.03 -12.94
CA ILE A 4 -10.17 2.29 -11.81
C ILE A 4 -10.62 3.33 -10.77
N PRO A 5 -11.90 3.31 -10.35
CA PRO A 5 -12.40 4.24 -9.33
C PRO A 5 -11.59 4.15 -8.01
N PRO A 6 -11.24 5.29 -7.38
CA PRO A 6 -10.49 5.30 -6.12
C PRO A 6 -11.12 4.47 -4.98
N VAL A 7 -12.46 4.38 -4.96
CA VAL A 7 -13.21 3.59 -3.97
C VAL A 7 -12.89 2.10 -4.09
N LEU A 8 -12.63 1.60 -5.30
CA LEU A 8 -12.24 0.20 -5.50
C LEU A 8 -10.79 -0.03 -5.06
N LEU A 9 -9.89 0.93 -5.26
CA LEU A 9 -8.51 0.83 -4.78
C LEU A 9 -8.43 0.73 -3.25
N LYS A 10 -9.31 1.43 -2.52
CA LYS A 10 -9.40 1.30 -1.06
C LYS A 10 -9.74 -0.12 -0.58
N LYS A 11 -10.42 -0.92 -1.41
CA LYS A 11 -10.76 -2.32 -1.08
C LYS A 11 -9.57 -3.27 -1.18
N LEU A 12 -8.45 -2.81 -1.76
CA LEU A 12 -7.22 -3.61 -1.82
C LEU A 12 -6.59 -3.77 -0.43
N TYR A 13 -6.83 -2.84 0.50
CA TYR A 13 -6.34 -2.94 1.87
C TYR A 13 -7.04 -4.08 2.62
N VAL A 14 -6.26 -4.98 3.21
CA VAL A 14 -6.79 -5.99 4.13
C VAL A 14 -6.99 -5.34 5.50
N LYS A 15 -8.26 -5.11 5.88
CA LYS A 15 -8.60 -4.49 7.16
C LYS A 15 -7.96 -5.26 8.33
N GLY A 16 -7.20 -4.55 9.17
CA GLY A 16 -6.52 -5.13 10.33
C GLY A 16 -5.17 -5.79 10.04
N SER A 17 -4.68 -5.72 8.79
CA SER A 17 -3.34 -6.24 8.44
C SER A 17 -2.19 -5.34 8.87
N LEU A 18 -2.47 -4.08 9.21
CA LEU A 18 -1.47 -3.14 9.72
C LEU A 18 -0.91 -3.67 11.03
N ARG A 19 0.38 -3.99 11.02
CA ARG A 19 1.10 -4.56 12.16
C ARG A 19 2.49 -3.94 12.26
N ALA A 20 3.02 -3.86 13.47
CA ALA A 20 4.43 -3.54 13.68
C ALA A 20 5.28 -4.70 13.17
N GLU A 21 6.38 -4.40 12.48
CA GLU A 21 7.31 -5.40 11.95
C GLU A 21 8.74 -4.85 12.05
N GLY A 22 9.54 -5.42 12.97
CA GLY A 22 10.87 -4.89 13.29
C GLY A 22 10.82 -3.44 13.77
N ASP A 23 11.67 -2.60 13.18
CA ASP A 23 11.73 -1.15 13.44
C ASP A 23 10.69 -0.36 12.61
N GLY A 24 9.74 -1.04 11.96
CA GLY A 24 8.74 -0.43 11.08
C GLY A 24 7.37 -1.07 11.18
N PHE A 25 6.64 -1.06 10.07
CA PHE A 25 5.29 -1.61 9.98
C PHE A 25 5.08 -2.31 8.63
N ALA A 26 4.13 -3.24 8.62
CA ALA A 26 3.70 -3.93 7.43
C ALA A 26 2.17 -3.89 7.31
N LEU A 27 1.69 -3.95 6.07
CA LEU A 27 0.27 -4.06 5.73
C LEU A 27 0.13 -5.01 4.55
N ASP A 28 -1.06 -5.61 4.42
CA ASP A 28 -1.33 -6.55 3.35
C ASP A 28 -2.29 -5.93 2.32
N LEU A 29 -2.00 -6.21 1.06
CA LEU A 29 -2.84 -5.84 -0.08
C LEU A 29 -3.39 -7.10 -0.75
N LYS A 30 -4.70 -7.14 -0.98
CA LYS A 30 -5.39 -8.21 -1.72
C LYS A 30 -6.02 -7.63 -2.98
N ASN A 31 -5.39 -7.90 -4.12
CA ASN A 31 -5.94 -7.53 -5.42
C ASN A 31 -6.97 -8.56 -5.91
N SER A 32 -8.24 -8.14 -5.94
CA SER A 32 -9.37 -8.93 -6.46
C SER A 32 -10.04 -8.28 -7.68
N ILE A 33 -9.43 -7.26 -8.29
CA ILE A 33 -10.04 -6.47 -9.38
C ILE A 33 -9.70 -7.09 -10.73
N ALA A 34 -8.41 -7.19 -11.03
CA ALA A 34 -7.85 -7.70 -12.28
C ALA A 34 -6.35 -8.00 -12.07
N PRO A 35 -5.69 -8.77 -12.95
CA PRO A 35 -4.23 -8.89 -12.91
C PRO A 35 -3.55 -7.52 -12.83
N GLY A 36 -2.61 -7.37 -11.90
CA GLY A 36 -1.98 -6.08 -11.64
C GLY A 36 -0.70 -6.22 -10.85
N THR A 37 0.24 -5.31 -11.11
CA THR A 37 1.54 -5.25 -10.46
C THR A 37 1.65 -3.91 -9.72
N ILE A 38 2.10 -3.95 -8.47
CA ILE A 38 2.44 -2.74 -7.74
C ILE A 38 3.75 -2.20 -8.32
N LEU A 39 3.69 -1.00 -8.92
CA LEU A 39 4.86 -0.34 -9.50
C LEU A 39 5.66 0.47 -8.48
N GLY A 40 5.01 0.92 -7.41
CA GLY A 40 5.58 1.87 -6.45
C GLY A 40 4.51 2.50 -5.57
N PHE A 41 4.93 3.03 -4.42
CA PHE A 41 4.16 4.00 -3.67
C PHE A 41 4.48 5.41 -4.19
N LYS A 42 3.47 6.29 -4.24
CA LYS A 42 3.66 7.70 -4.63
C LYS A 42 3.77 8.65 -3.45
N GLY A 43 3.49 8.16 -2.25
CA GLY A 43 3.57 8.91 -1.00
C GLY A 43 3.16 8.03 0.16
N LEU A 44 3.64 8.40 1.35
CA LEU A 44 3.29 7.80 2.62
C LEU A 44 3.25 8.93 3.64
N GLU A 45 2.19 9.02 4.42
CA GLU A 45 2.06 9.96 5.53
C GLU A 45 1.80 9.15 6.80
N LEU A 46 2.58 9.44 7.85
CA LEU A 46 2.46 8.83 9.16
C LEU A 46 2.16 9.95 10.17
N ASP A 47 1.01 9.88 10.84
CA ASP A 47 0.58 10.88 11.83
C ASP A 47 0.60 12.33 11.31
N GLY A 48 0.32 12.51 10.01
CA GLY A 48 0.35 13.80 9.33
C GLY A 48 1.76 14.27 8.90
N ALA A 49 2.80 13.49 9.16
CA ALA A 49 4.15 13.73 8.67
C ALA A 49 4.43 12.91 7.40
N PRO A 50 4.88 13.52 6.29
CA PRO A 50 5.27 12.79 5.10
C PRO A 50 6.52 11.96 5.37
N VAL A 51 6.50 10.70 4.96
CA VAL A 51 7.65 9.79 4.98
C VAL A 51 8.32 9.85 3.61
N GLU A 52 9.64 10.06 3.59
CA GLU A 52 10.40 10.06 2.34
C GLU A 52 10.35 8.68 1.68
N LEU A 53 9.97 8.64 0.40
CA LEU A 53 9.87 7.38 -0.36
C LEU A 53 11.21 6.64 -0.47
N ALA A 54 12.34 7.33 -0.30
CA ALA A 54 13.67 6.71 -0.22
C ALA A 54 13.80 5.71 0.95
N GLN A 55 12.94 5.82 1.97
CA GLN A 55 12.90 4.94 3.14
C GLN A 55 11.87 3.81 2.99
N VAL A 56 11.19 3.71 1.84
CA VAL A 56 10.14 2.71 1.59
C VAL A 56 10.66 1.61 0.66
N ALA A 57 10.57 0.36 1.11
CA ALA A 57 10.91 -0.81 0.29
C ALA A 57 9.66 -1.65 -0.02
N ILE A 58 9.57 -2.19 -1.23
CA ILE A 58 8.55 -3.18 -1.59
C ILE A 58 9.15 -4.57 -1.43
N VAL A 59 8.71 -5.30 -0.41
CA VAL A 59 9.10 -6.70 -0.21
C VAL A 59 8.11 -7.57 -0.99
N ARG A 60 8.62 -8.38 -1.93
CA ARG A 60 7.81 -9.40 -2.61
C ARG A 60 7.84 -10.67 -1.75
N PRO A 61 6.70 -11.37 -1.59
CA PRO A 61 6.69 -12.69 -0.97
C PRO A 61 7.50 -13.70 -1.77
#